data_AF-A0A3D4N921-F1
#
_entry.id   AF-A0A3D4N921-F1
#
_cell.length_a   1.000
_cell.length_b   1.000
_cell.length_c   1.000
_cell.angle_alpha   90.00
_cell.angle_beta   90.00
_cell.angle_gamma   90.00
#
_symmetry.space_group_name_H-M   'P 1'
#
loop_
_entity.id
_entity.type
_entity.pdbx_description
1 polymer ?
#
loop_
_entity_poly.entity_id
_entity_poly.type
_entity_poly.pdbx_seq_one_letter_code
_entity_poly.pdbx_strand_id
1 'polypeptide(L)'
;MKKKLFQLKTIQLKLVFAVGLILIIIGGTIIVYSSITSQQAALKSAKEITLGQANFEASQIDAAIEVAMDASRTLAQSLASVKDPRNIEKLTRVQANAMMKEILKNNPEFLGVYTVWEPNAFDGLDANFVNMMERIQAEGLFRIGFVPKAMVLLN
;
A
#
# COMPACT_ATOMS: atom_id res chain seq x y z
N MET A 1 -23.36 35.86 76.15
CA MET A 1 -22.56 35.62 74.93
C MET A 1 -23.39 35.93 73.69
N LYS A 2 -23.10 37.03 72.99
CA LYS A 2 -23.85 37.46 71.80
C LYS A 2 -23.47 36.59 70.59
N LYS A 3 -24.33 35.67 70.17
CA LYS A 3 -24.24 35.05 68.84
C LYS A 3 -24.66 36.08 67.80
N LYS A 4 -23.72 36.91 67.34
CA LYS A 4 -23.83 37.63 66.06
C LYS A 4 -23.42 36.68 64.92
N LEU A 5 -24.21 35.63 64.72
CA LEU A 5 -24.10 34.81 63.52
C LEU A 5 -25.03 35.44 62.48
N PHE A 6 -24.45 36.00 61.42
CA PHE A 6 -25.13 36.38 60.17
C PHE A 6 -26.24 37.46 60.28
N GLN A 7 -25.84 38.69 60.64
CA GLN A 7 -26.58 39.90 60.23
C GLN A 7 -26.08 40.32 58.84
N LEU A 8 -26.33 39.51 57.81
CA LEU A 8 -26.02 39.91 56.44
C LEU A 8 -26.91 41.09 56.07
N LYS A 9 -26.32 42.29 55.90
CA LYS A 9 -27.05 43.40 55.30
C LYS A 9 -27.48 42.96 53.90
N THR A 10 -28.79 42.92 53.65
CA THR A 10 -29.41 42.45 52.41
C THR A 10 -28.77 43.03 51.13
N ILE A 11 -28.20 44.24 51.22
CA ILE A 11 -27.45 44.90 50.14
C ILE A 11 -26.10 44.22 49.84
N GLN A 12 -25.31 43.85 50.86
CA GLN A 12 -24.03 43.16 50.68
C GLN A 12 -24.24 41.76 50.08
N LEU A 13 -25.31 41.08 50.50
CA LEU A 13 -25.67 39.77 49.94
C LEU A 13 -26.06 39.87 48.46
N LYS A 14 -26.86 40.89 48.08
CA LYS A 14 -27.20 41.15 46.66
C LYS A 14 -25.95 41.39 45.81
N LEU A 15 -24.98 42.14 46.33
CA LEU A 15 -23.74 42.47 45.62
C LEU A 15 -22.85 41.24 45.40
N VAL A 16 -22.65 40.43 46.44
CA VAL A 16 -21.89 39.18 46.35
C VAL A 16 -22.56 38.21 45.37
N PHE A 17 -23.89 38.13 45.37
CA PHE A 17 -24.62 37.28 44.44
C PHE A 17 -24.47 37.75 42.98
N ALA A 18 -24.55 39.06 42.74
CA ALA A 18 -24.36 39.63 41.41
C ALA A 18 -22.95 39.37 40.86
N VAL A 19 -21.93 39.60 41.68
CA VAL A 19 -20.52 39.35 41.30
C VAL A 19 -20.26 37.86 41.08
N GLY A 20 -20.77 37.00 41.96
CA GLY A 20 -20.65 35.56 41.81
C GLY A 20 -21.32 35.05 40.52
N LEU A 21 -22.50 35.58 40.18
CA LEU A 21 -23.21 35.22 38.96
C LEU A 21 -22.40 35.60 37.71
N ILE A 22 -21.80 36.79 37.68
CA ILE A 22 -20.95 37.24 36.56
C ILE A 22 -19.72 36.35 36.41
N LEU A 23 -19.07 35.98 37.52
CA LEU A 23 -17.92 35.08 37.50
C LEU A 23 -18.27 33.69 36.96
N ILE A 24 -19.43 33.15 37.34
CA ILE A 24 -19.92 31.87 36.81
C ILE A 24 -20.19 31.97 35.32
N ILE A 25 -20.80 33.06 34.85
CA ILE A 25 -21.08 33.26 33.42
C ILE A 25 -19.78 33.28 32.62
N ILE A 26 -18.79 34.08 33.05
CA ILE A 26 -17.49 34.21 32.37
C ILE A 26 -16.71 32.89 32.39
N GLY A 27 -16.61 32.24 33.56
CA GLY A 27 -15.96 30.94 33.69
C GLY A 27 -16.65 29.89 32.81
N GLY A 28 -17.98 29.88 32.80
CA GLY A 28 -18.79 28.99 31.96
C GLY A 28 -18.52 29.18 30.47
N THR A 29 -18.52 30.42 29.96
CA THR A 29 -18.23 30.68 28.54
C THR A 29 -16.80 30.28 28.17
N ILE A 30 -15.81 30.54 29.02
CA ILE A 30 -14.42 30.11 28.78
C ILE A 30 -14.33 28.59 28.71
N ILE A 31 -14.95 27.87 29.66
CA ILE A 31 -14.94 26.39 29.69
C ILE A 31 -15.61 25.83 28.44
N VAL A 32 -16.77 26.36 28.06
CA VAL A 32 -17.50 25.92 26.85
C VAL A 32 -16.66 26.16 25.59
N TYR A 33 -16.11 27.37 25.43
CA TYR A 33 -15.26 27.72 24.30
C TYR A 33 -14.00 26.85 24.22
N SER A 34 -13.32 26.66 25.36
CA SER A 34 -12.12 25.83 25.47
C SER A 34 -12.43 24.36 25.18
N SER A 35 -13.56 23.85 25.66
CA SER A 35 -13.97 22.46 25.42
C SER A 35 -14.26 22.21 23.94
N ILE A 36 -15.00 23.10 23.28
CA ILE A 36 -15.29 22.99 21.83
C ILE A 36 -13.99 23.07 21.02
N THR A 37 -13.12 24.03 21.31
CA THR A 37 -11.84 24.20 20.62
C THR A 37 -10.94 22.98 20.80
N SER A 38 -10.85 22.45 22.03
CA SER A 38 -10.04 21.27 22.34
C SER A 38 -10.57 20.02 21.64
N GLN A 39 -11.90 19.84 21.58
CA GLN A 39 -12.52 18.74 20.85
C GLN A 39 -12.24 18.84 19.35
N GLN A 40 -12.38 20.02 18.75
CA GLN A 40 -12.07 20.22 17.34
C GLN A 40 -10.59 19.98 17.03
N ALA A 41 -9.68 20.45 17.89
CA ALA A 41 -8.25 20.21 17.75
C ALA A 41 -7.91 18.72 17.88
N ALA A 42 -8.53 18.01 18.83
CA ALA A 42 -8.36 16.57 19.01
C ALA A 42 -8.89 15.79 17.80
N LEU A 43 -10.07 16.13 17.26
CA LEU A 43 -10.61 15.49 16.06
C LEU A 43 -9.74 15.73 14.83
N LYS A 44 -9.25 16.97 14.64
CA LYS A 44 -8.34 17.30 13.54
C LYS A 44 -7.03 16.51 13.65
N SER A 45 -6.43 16.50 14.84
CA SER A 45 -5.20 15.74 15.10
C SER A 45 -5.39 14.25 14.90
N ALA A 46 -6.49 13.67 15.41
CA ALA A 46 -6.82 12.26 15.21
C ALA A 46 -6.97 11.91 13.72
N LYS A 47 -7.63 12.79 12.94
CA LYS A 47 -7.77 12.61 11.50
C LYS A 47 -6.43 12.68 10.78
N GLU A 48 -5.59 13.66 11.11
CA GLU A 48 -4.25 13.83 10.51
C GLU A 48 -3.35 12.64 10.82
N ILE A 49 -3.34 12.14 12.06
CA ILE A 49 -2.58 10.95 12.45
C ILE A 49 -3.09 9.72 11.70
N THR A 50 -4.41 9.53 11.63
CA THR A 50 -5.01 8.38 10.94
C THR A 50 -4.70 8.40 9.45
N LEU A 51 -4.83 9.56 8.79
CA LEU A 51 -4.48 9.71 7.38
C LEU A 51 -2.97 9.56 7.14
N GLY A 52 -2.15 10.09 8.04
CA GLY A 52 -0.69 9.91 8.01
C GLY A 52 -0.30 8.44 8.06
N GLN A 53 -0.89 7.67 8.98
CA GLN A 53 -0.66 6.24 9.09
C GLN A 53 -1.18 5.51 7.85
N ALA A 54 -2.39 5.80 7.38
CA ALA A 54 -2.95 5.17 6.19
C ALA A 54 -2.07 5.40 4.95
N ASN A 55 -1.58 6.63 4.75
CA ASN A 55 -0.68 6.96 3.66
C ASN A 55 0.69 6.28 3.80
N PHE A 56 1.19 6.14 5.03
CA PHE A 56 2.43 5.42 5.29
C PHE A 56 2.30 3.94 4.91
N GLU A 57 1.23 3.26 5.36
CA GLU A 57 0.99 1.85 5.00
C GLU A 57 0.77 1.68 3.50
N ALA A 58 0.01 2.58 2.86
CA ALA A 58 -0.18 2.58 1.41
C ALA A 58 1.16 2.71 0.68
N SER A 59 2.05 3.60 1.14
CA SER A 59 3.38 3.79 0.55
C SER A 59 4.26 2.54 0.70
N GLN A 60 4.13 1.79 1.80
CA GLN A 60 4.84 0.52 1.97
C GLN A 60 4.36 -0.54 0.97
N ILE A 61 3.04 -0.63 0.75
CA ILE A 61 2.44 -1.55 -0.23
C ILE A 61 2.86 -1.15 -1.65
N ASP A 62 2.80 0.14 -1.99
CA ASP A 62 3.21 0.65 -3.30
C ASP A 62 4.67 0.31 -3.60
N ALA A 63 5.57 0.52 -2.63
CA ALA A 63 6.99 0.18 -2.78
C ALA A 63 7.20 -1.33 -3.01
N ALA A 64 6.45 -2.21 -2.32
CA ALA A 64 6.55 -3.65 -2.52
C ALA A 64 6.07 -4.08 -3.93
N ILE A 65 4.99 -3.45 -4.42
CA ILE A 65 4.46 -3.71 -5.78
C ILE A 65 5.43 -3.18 -6.84
N GLU A 66 6.02 -2.00 -6.64
CA GLU A 66 6.93 -1.35 -7.59
C GLU A 66 8.16 -2.23 -7.87
N VAL A 67 8.74 -2.87 -6.83
CA VAL A 67 9.84 -3.83 -6.99
C VAL A 67 9.47 -4.98 -7.94
N ALA A 68 8.29 -5.58 -7.76
CA ALA A 68 7.82 -6.67 -8.62
C ALA A 68 7.52 -6.19 -10.05
N MET A 69 6.96 -4.99 -10.20
CA MET A 69 6.67 -4.38 -11.50
C MET A 69 7.94 -4.06 -12.28
N ASP A 70 8.95 -3.51 -11.63
CA ASP A 70 10.21 -3.16 -12.29
C ASP A 70 10.99 -4.41 -12.69
N ALA A 71 11.05 -5.43 -11.84
CA ALA A 71 11.62 -6.73 -12.21
C ALA A 71 10.91 -7.33 -13.44
N SER A 72 9.57 -7.25 -13.48
CA SER A 72 8.76 -7.73 -14.61
C SER A 72 9.02 -6.94 -15.90
N ARG A 73 9.10 -5.60 -15.81
CA ARG A 73 9.40 -4.73 -16.96
C ARG A 73 10.80 -4.97 -17.49
N THR A 74 11.80 -5.05 -16.63
CA THR A 74 13.17 -5.34 -17.03
C THR A 74 13.25 -6.69 -17.70
N LEU A 75 12.63 -7.74 -17.13
CA LEU A 75 12.60 -9.06 -17.74
C LEU A 75 11.91 -9.02 -19.13
N ALA A 76 10.78 -8.34 -19.26
CA ALA A 76 10.08 -8.20 -20.53
C ALA A 76 10.95 -7.49 -21.59
N GLN A 77 11.62 -6.40 -21.21
CA GLN A 77 12.54 -5.66 -22.09
C GLN A 77 13.76 -6.51 -22.49
N SER A 78 14.36 -7.23 -21.55
CA SER A 78 15.47 -8.13 -21.83
C SER A 78 15.05 -9.27 -22.77
N LEU A 79 13.89 -9.88 -22.54
CA LEU A 79 13.39 -10.96 -23.38
C LEU A 79 12.91 -10.48 -24.75
N ALA A 80 12.45 -9.23 -24.89
CA ALA A 80 12.09 -8.66 -26.18
C ALA A 80 13.27 -8.64 -27.17
N SER A 81 14.52 -8.61 -26.68
CA SER A 81 15.73 -8.67 -27.51
C SER A 81 15.83 -9.96 -28.35
N VAL A 82 15.13 -11.03 -27.98
CA VAL A 82 15.06 -12.28 -28.75
C VAL A 82 14.46 -12.06 -30.15
N LYS A 83 13.62 -11.03 -30.29
CA LYS A 83 12.99 -10.65 -31.55
C LYS A 83 13.82 -9.70 -32.40
N ASP A 84 14.93 -9.15 -31.89
CA ASP A 84 15.75 -8.21 -32.66
C ASP A 84 16.51 -8.96 -33.77
N PRO A 85 16.25 -8.67 -35.06
CA PRO A 85 16.93 -9.34 -36.18
C PRO A 85 18.43 -9.04 -36.25
N ARG A 86 18.92 -8.02 -35.53
CA ARG A 86 20.34 -7.68 -35.44
C ARG A 86 21.08 -8.49 -34.39
N ASN A 87 20.36 -9.24 -33.55
CA ASN A 87 20.98 -10.06 -32.51
C ASN A 87 21.45 -11.39 -33.10
N ILE A 88 22.78 -11.54 -33.19
CA ILE A 88 23.44 -12.71 -33.80
C ILE A 88 23.35 -13.93 -32.88
N GLU A 89 23.36 -13.72 -31.57
CA GLU A 89 23.19 -14.77 -30.56
C GLU A 89 21.80 -14.66 -29.91
N LYS A 90 20.89 -15.55 -30.31
CA LYS A 90 19.55 -15.62 -29.73
C LYS A 90 19.61 -16.26 -28.35
N LEU A 91 18.95 -15.64 -27.38
CA LEU A 91 18.75 -16.21 -26.05
C LEU A 91 18.03 -17.56 -26.16
N THR A 92 18.62 -18.61 -25.60
CA THR A 92 17.99 -19.93 -25.55
C THR A 92 16.99 -20.02 -24.39
N ARG A 93 16.02 -20.94 -24.50
CA ARG A 93 15.05 -21.21 -23.41
C ARG A 93 15.73 -21.57 -22.10
N VAL A 94 16.84 -22.31 -22.14
CA VAL A 94 17.59 -22.70 -20.95
C VAL A 94 18.22 -21.48 -20.28
N GLN A 95 18.79 -20.55 -21.05
CA GLN A 95 19.36 -19.31 -20.53
C GLN A 95 18.29 -18.37 -19.97
N ALA A 96 17.16 -18.21 -20.67
CA ALA A 96 16.01 -17.47 -20.15
C ALA A 96 15.52 -18.08 -18.83
N ASN A 97 15.50 -19.42 -18.74
CA ASN A 97 15.11 -20.11 -17.52
C ASN A 97 16.08 -19.90 -16.36
N ALA A 98 17.38 -19.97 -16.62
CA ALA A 98 18.39 -19.68 -15.62
C ALA A 98 18.29 -18.23 -15.11
N MET A 99 18.06 -17.27 -16.01
CA MET A 99 17.88 -15.86 -15.64
C MET A 99 16.68 -15.67 -14.71
N MET A 100 15.51 -16.21 -15.10
CA MET A 100 14.30 -16.12 -14.29
C MET A 100 14.44 -16.88 -12.94
N LYS A 101 15.21 -17.98 -12.88
CA LYS A 101 15.53 -18.68 -11.62
C LYS A 101 16.38 -17.81 -10.69
N GLU A 102 17.36 -17.10 -11.22
CA GLU A 102 18.17 -16.15 -10.42
C GLU A 102 17.35 -14.94 -9.97
N ILE A 103 16.40 -14.44 -10.77
CA ILE A 103 15.47 -13.38 -10.34
C ILE A 103 14.66 -13.86 -9.12
N LEU A 104 14.09 -15.05 -9.16
CA LEU A 104 13.32 -15.61 -8.05
C LEU A 104 14.19 -15.82 -6.79
N LYS A 105 15.42 -16.30 -6.96
CA LYS A 105 16.37 -16.50 -5.87
C LYS A 105 16.78 -15.19 -5.19
N ASN A 106 16.93 -14.12 -5.97
CA ASN A 106 17.32 -12.80 -5.46
C ASN A 106 16.13 -11.99 -4.90
N ASN A 107 14.89 -12.44 -5.13
CA ASN A 107 13.67 -11.79 -4.67
C ASN A 107 12.78 -12.81 -3.93
N PRO A 108 13.12 -13.16 -2.67
CA PRO A 108 12.42 -14.22 -1.93
C PRO A 108 10.93 -13.92 -1.64
N GLU A 109 10.53 -12.65 -1.72
CA GLU A 109 9.12 -12.22 -1.62
C GLU A 109 8.29 -12.61 -2.85
N PHE A 110 8.94 -12.95 -3.97
CA PHE A 110 8.21 -13.35 -5.18
C PHE A 110 7.70 -14.79 -5.05
N LEU A 111 6.40 -14.97 -5.27
CA LEU A 111 5.79 -16.30 -5.31
C LEU A 111 6.17 -17.08 -6.58
N GLY A 112 6.58 -16.39 -7.64
CA GLY A 112 6.98 -17.00 -8.89
C GLY A 112 7.27 -15.98 -9.98
N VAL A 113 7.96 -16.43 -11.03
CA VAL A 113 8.27 -15.64 -12.21
C VAL A 113 7.89 -16.47 -13.43
N TYR A 114 7.06 -15.90 -14.30
CA TYR A 114 6.63 -16.56 -15.53
C TYR A 114 6.66 -15.57 -16.70
N THR A 115 6.83 -16.10 -17.89
CA THR A 115 6.70 -15.38 -19.15
C THR A 115 5.79 -16.19 -20.04
N VAL A 116 5.04 -15.53 -20.95
CA VAL A 116 4.13 -16.23 -21.85
C VAL A 116 4.34 -15.76 -23.27
N TRP A 117 4.39 -16.70 -24.22
CA TRP A 117 4.68 -16.43 -25.63
C TRP A 117 3.59 -16.99 -26.54
N GLU A 118 3.42 -16.32 -27.68
CA GLU A 118 2.66 -16.87 -28.81
C GLU A 118 3.33 -18.15 -29.35
N PRO A 119 2.58 -19.07 -29.98
CA PRO A 119 3.14 -20.28 -30.57
C PRO A 119 4.28 -19.98 -31.54
N ASN A 120 5.40 -20.67 -31.38
CA ASN A 120 6.65 -20.53 -32.13
C ASN A 120 7.29 -19.14 -32.05
N ALA A 121 6.86 -18.27 -31.13
CA ALA A 121 7.37 -16.91 -31.08
C ALA A 121 8.73 -16.79 -30.40
N PHE A 122 9.09 -17.65 -29.45
CA PHE A 122 10.38 -17.51 -28.76
C PHE A 122 11.56 -17.85 -29.68
N ASP A 123 11.59 -19.07 -30.20
CA ASP A 123 12.69 -19.61 -31.03
C ASP A 123 12.20 -20.39 -32.26
N GLY A 124 10.90 -20.57 -32.44
CA GLY A 124 10.31 -21.36 -33.52
C GLY A 124 10.44 -22.88 -33.35
N LEU A 125 10.87 -23.35 -32.17
CA LEU A 125 11.18 -24.76 -31.90
C LEU A 125 10.17 -25.43 -30.97
N ASP A 126 8.95 -24.90 -30.84
CA ASP A 126 7.95 -25.39 -29.87
C ASP A 126 7.69 -26.90 -29.97
N ALA A 127 7.72 -27.45 -31.20
CA ALA A 127 7.53 -28.88 -31.47
C ALA A 127 8.54 -29.78 -30.72
N ASN A 128 9.75 -29.28 -30.48
CA ASN A 128 10.81 -30.03 -29.79
C ASN A 128 10.63 -30.04 -28.26
N PHE A 129 9.73 -29.21 -27.72
CA PHE A 129 9.55 -29.01 -26.28
C PHE A 129 8.19 -29.50 -25.75
N VAL A 130 7.36 -30.13 -26.60
CA VAL A 130 6.01 -30.62 -26.25
C VAL A 130 6.01 -31.56 -25.04
N ASN A 131 6.99 -32.47 -24.94
CA ASN A 131 7.10 -33.45 -23.85
C ASN A 131 8.06 -33.02 -22.71
N MET A 132 8.76 -31.89 -22.86
CA MET A 132 9.65 -31.35 -21.82
C MET A 132 8.87 -30.63 -20.70
N MET A 133 7.60 -30.31 -20.97
CA MET A 133 6.66 -29.66 -20.06
C MET A 133 6.51 -30.37 -18.70
N GLU A 134 6.61 -31.71 -18.66
CA GLU A 134 6.42 -32.49 -17.43
C GLU A 134 7.56 -32.30 -16.42
N ARG A 135 8.80 -32.09 -16.87
CA ARG A 135 9.96 -31.97 -15.97
C ARG A 135 10.09 -30.59 -15.30
N ILE A 136 9.49 -29.56 -15.88
CA ILE A 136 9.56 -28.18 -15.39
C ILE A 136 8.45 -27.91 -14.34
N GLN A 137 7.45 -28.78 -14.21
CA GLN A 137 6.36 -28.67 -13.22
C GLN A 137 6.79 -28.94 -11.76
N ALA A 138 7.93 -29.61 -11.54
CA ALA A 138 8.29 -30.14 -10.21
C ALA A 138 9.05 -29.15 -9.29
N GLU A 139 9.57 -28.02 -9.78
CA GLU A 139 10.46 -27.13 -9.00
C GLU A 139 9.86 -25.76 -8.61
N GLY A 140 8.52 -25.60 -8.69
CA GLY A 140 7.85 -24.37 -8.26
C GLY A 140 7.84 -23.29 -9.35
N LEU A 141 6.60 -22.90 -9.71
CA LEU A 141 6.14 -21.75 -10.50
C LEU A 141 7.04 -21.13 -11.60
N PHE A 142 7.92 -21.92 -12.20
CA PHE A 142 8.75 -21.51 -13.32
C PHE A 142 8.04 -21.86 -14.63
N ARG A 143 7.51 -20.88 -15.36
CA ARG A 143 6.87 -21.14 -16.67
C ARG A 143 7.27 -20.13 -17.72
N ILE A 144 7.84 -20.62 -18.83
CA ILE A 144 7.58 -20.04 -20.14
C ILE A 144 6.26 -20.68 -20.62
N GLY A 145 5.13 -20.05 -20.30
CA GLY A 145 3.82 -20.49 -20.79
C GLY A 145 3.69 -20.20 -22.28
N PHE A 146 2.94 -21.01 -23.01
CA PHE A 146 2.52 -20.71 -24.37
C PHE A 146 1.00 -20.63 -24.36
N VAL A 147 0.42 -19.50 -24.78
CA VAL A 147 -1.04 -19.43 -24.94
C VAL A 147 -1.40 -20.25 -26.19
N PRO A 148 -2.24 -21.29 -26.09
CA PRO A 148 -2.72 -21.98 -27.26
C PRO A 148 -3.53 -21.01 -28.14
N LYS A 149 -3.36 -21.09 -29.46
CA LYS A 149 -4.07 -20.26 -30.46
C LYS A 149 -5.61 -20.21 -30.27
N ALA A 150 -6.19 -21.18 -29.57
CA ALA A 150 -7.61 -21.23 -29.22
C ALA A 150 -8.06 -20.14 -28.22
N MET A 151 -7.16 -19.56 -27.42
CA MET A 151 -7.52 -18.55 -26.40
C MET A 151 -7.42 -17.11 -26.95
N VAL A 152 -6.72 -16.89 -28.06
CA VAL A 152 -6.62 -15.59 -28.76
C VAL A 152 -7.89 -15.26 -29.56
N LEU A 153 -8.76 -16.24 -29.82
CA LEU A 153 -10.00 -16.08 -30.60
C LEU A 153 -11.26 -15.83 -29.74
N LEU A 154 -11.09 -15.50 -28.45
CA LEU A 154 -12.20 -15.16 -27.55
C LEU A 154 -12.22 -13.66 -27.17
N ASN A 155 -11.90 -12.80 -28.13
CA ASN A 155 -12.22 -11.36 -28.05
C ASN A 155 -12.76 -10.88 -29.40
#